data_AF-A0A497QW02-F1
#
_entry.id   AF-A0A497QW02-F1
#
_cell.length_a   1.000
_cell.length_b   1.000
_cell.length_c   1.000
_cell.angle_alpha   90.00
_cell.angle_beta   90.00
_cell.angle_gamma   90.00
#
_symmetry.space_group_name_H-M   'P 1'
#
loop_
_entity.id
_entity.type
_entity.pdbx_description
1 polymer ?
#
loop_
_entity_poly.entity_id
_entity_poly.type
_entity_poly.pdbx_seq_one_letter_code
_entity_poly.pdbx_strand_id
1 'polypeptide(L)'
;MNTYNTNPLSSDTDSDGLLDKYKVDNNLNLRLNDTTLDPDNDGLTNLEEYTTGTDSHNDDSDGDDIKDGDEVAAGSDPLDPESTPTPTKEEPLFGNLVAVMIVTATALSSIAARKRYK
;
A
#
# COMPACT_ATOMS: atom_id res chain seq x y z
N MET A 1 -35.93 -6.55 17.63
CA MET A 1 -34.64 -5.83 17.66
C MET A 1 -33.66 -6.70 16.90
N ASN A 2 -33.14 -6.20 15.79
CA ASN A 2 -31.95 -6.78 15.17
C ASN A 2 -30.75 -6.46 16.07
N THR A 3 -29.76 -7.35 16.06
CA THR A 3 -28.61 -7.37 16.96
C THR A 3 -27.78 -6.07 16.96
N TYR A 4 -27.97 -5.21 15.96
CA TYR A 4 -27.20 -3.99 15.74
C TYR A 4 -27.99 -2.68 15.89
N ASN A 5 -29.27 -2.72 16.30
CA ASN A 5 -30.15 -1.54 16.37
C ASN A 5 -30.24 -0.74 15.05
N THR A 6 -29.91 -1.35 13.92
CA THR A 6 -30.10 -0.75 12.60
C THR A 6 -31.58 -0.83 12.21
N ASN A 7 -32.02 0.02 11.30
CA ASN A 7 -33.36 -0.15 10.75
C ASN A 7 -33.30 -1.22 9.64
N PRO A 8 -33.97 -2.39 9.73
CA PRO A 8 -33.95 -3.36 8.62
C PRO A 8 -34.58 -2.84 7.32
N LEU A 9 -35.22 -1.65 7.35
CA LEU A 9 -35.78 -0.94 6.21
C LEU A 9 -34.90 0.24 5.75
N SER A 10 -33.83 0.58 6.47
CA SER A 10 -32.83 1.58 6.06
C SER A 10 -31.49 0.88 6.00
N SER A 11 -30.97 0.68 4.80
CA SER A 11 -29.66 0.05 4.61
C SER A 11 -28.49 0.98 5.00
N ASP A 12 -28.77 2.22 5.41
CA ASP A 12 -27.84 3.26 5.85
C ASP A 12 -28.49 3.94 7.08
N THR A 13 -27.99 3.63 8.28
CA THR A 13 -28.61 4.01 9.57
C THR A 13 -28.43 5.49 9.90
N ASP A 14 -27.34 6.11 9.47
CA ASP A 14 -27.01 7.52 9.72
C ASP A 14 -27.04 8.41 8.47
N SER A 15 -27.40 7.83 7.32
CA SER A 15 -27.64 8.55 6.07
C SER A 15 -26.41 9.31 5.57
N ASP A 16 -25.22 8.75 5.78
CA ASP A 16 -23.95 9.33 5.33
C ASP A 16 -23.48 8.81 3.96
N GLY A 17 -24.15 7.81 3.41
CA GLY A 17 -23.81 7.19 2.13
C GLY A 17 -23.06 5.86 2.26
N LEU A 18 -22.65 5.45 3.46
CA LEU A 18 -22.08 4.13 3.72
C LEU A 18 -23.18 3.18 4.20
N LEU A 19 -23.31 2.05 3.52
CA LEU A 19 -24.31 1.06 3.91
C LEU A 19 -23.94 0.40 5.24
N ASP A 20 -24.94 0.14 6.09
CA ASP A 20 -24.83 -0.59 7.34
C ASP A 20 -24.10 -1.92 7.16
N LYS A 21 -24.31 -2.60 6.02
CA LYS A 21 -23.60 -3.84 5.71
C LYS A 21 -22.09 -3.60 5.62
N TYR A 22 -21.67 -2.60 4.84
CA TYR A 22 -20.26 -2.26 4.71
C TYR A 22 -19.67 -1.84 6.04
N LYS A 23 -20.39 -1.01 6.81
CA LYS A 23 -19.94 -0.59 8.15
C LYS A 23 -19.79 -1.77 9.11
N VAL A 24 -20.67 -2.77 9.07
CA VAL A 24 -20.55 -3.98 9.88
C VAL A 24 -19.37 -4.84 9.44
N ASP A 25 -19.18 -5.01 8.13
CA ASP A 25 -18.11 -5.83 7.58
C ASP A 25 -16.73 -5.22 7.87
N ASN A 26 -16.61 -3.88 7.79
CA ASN A 26 -15.39 -3.10 8.07
C ASN A 26 -15.33 -2.55 9.50
N ASN A 27 -16.18 -3.03 10.41
CA ASN A 27 -16.13 -2.66 11.83
C ASN A 27 -16.18 -1.13 12.12
N LEU A 28 -16.87 -0.37 11.25
CA LEU A 28 -17.12 1.07 11.33
C LEU A 28 -18.36 1.41 12.20
N ASN A 29 -18.62 2.70 12.41
CA ASN A 29 -19.69 3.15 13.30
C ASN A 29 -21.00 3.41 12.53
N LEU A 30 -22.02 2.58 12.80
CA LEU A 30 -23.36 2.67 12.23
C LEU A 30 -24.14 3.97 12.51
N ARG A 31 -23.65 4.83 13.39
CA ARG A 31 -24.37 6.00 13.90
C ARG A 31 -23.55 7.29 13.84
N LEU A 32 -22.40 7.23 13.19
CA LEU A 32 -21.48 8.34 13.04
C LEU A 32 -21.10 8.44 11.58
N ASN A 33 -21.18 9.66 11.04
CA ASN A 33 -20.57 9.93 9.75
C ASN A 33 -19.04 9.86 9.88
N ASP A 34 -18.49 8.74 9.44
CA ASP A 34 -17.06 8.44 9.36
C ASP A 34 -16.56 8.32 7.91
N THR A 35 -17.34 8.79 6.94
CA THR A 35 -17.04 8.73 5.49
C THR A 35 -15.67 9.29 5.10
N THR A 36 -15.13 10.25 5.86
CA THR A 36 -13.86 10.92 5.58
C THR A 36 -12.70 10.44 6.46
N LEU A 37 -12.90 9.40 7.26
CA LEU A 37 -11.81 8.79 8.03
C LEU A 37 -11.03 7.83 7.14
N ASP A 38 -9.79 7.59 7.54
CA ASP A 38 -8.80 6.70 6.91
C ASP A 38 -8.16 5.91 8.06
N PRO A 39 -8.76 4.78 8.49
CA PRO A 39 -8.34 4.08 9.70
C PRO A 39 -7.02 3.32 9.57
N ASP A 40 -6.67 2.84 8.39
CA ASP A 40 -5.44 2.08 8.10
C ASP A 40 -4.30 2.96 7.55
N ASN A 41 -4.59 4.19 7.13
CA ASN A 41 -3.62 5.17 6.62
C ASN A 41 -2.97 4.71 5.31
N ASP A 42 -3.79 4.20 4.40
CA ASP A 42 -3.41 3.88 3.02
C ASP A 42 -3.58 5.08 2.07
N GLY A 43 -4.37 6.08 2.48
CA GLY A 43 -4.67 7.29 1.72
C GLY A 43 -6.05 7.31 1.05
N LEU A 44 -6.88 6.28 1.27
CA LEU A 44 -8.29 6.25 0.91
C LEU A 44 -9.17 6.56 2.12
N THR A 45 -10.24 7.31 1.89
CA THR A 45 -11.28 7.48 2.90
C THR A 45 -12.23 6.28 2.91
N ASN A 46 -12.89 6.00 4.04
CA ASN A 46 -13.93 4.96 4.13
C ASN A 46 -14.96 5.01 3.00
N LEU A 47 -15.28 6.22 2.49
CA LEU A 47 -16.17 6.37 1.34
C LEU A 47 -15.53 5.95 0.02
N GLU A 48 -14.25 6.30 -0.20
CA GLU A 48 -13.50 5.87 -1.37
C GLU A 48 -13.33 4.35 -1.36
N GLU A 49 -12.99 3.77 -0.21
CA GLU A 49 -12.87 2.33 -0.01
C GLU A 49 -14.19 1.58 -0.23
N TYR A 50 -15.30 2.16 0.22
CA TYR A 50 -16.63 1.63 -0.09
C TYR A 50 -16.91 1.62 -1.60
N THR A 51 -16.37 2.59 -2.35
CA THR A 51 -16.54 2.65 -3.81
C THR A 51 -15.58 1.77 -4.58
N THR A 52 -14.37 1.52 -4.07
CA THR A 52 -13.37 0.62 -4.66
C THR A 52 -13.61 -0.84 -4.27
N GLY A 53 -14.28 -1.07 -3.13
CA GLY A 53 -14.55 -2.40 -2.59
C GLY A 53 -13.44 -2.95 -1.69
N THR A 54 -12.54 -2.09 -1.21
CA THR A 54 -11.44 -2.40 -0.29
C THR A 54 -11.89 -2.37 1.17
N ASP A 55 -11.02 -2.81 2.10
CA ASP A 55 -11.29 -2.91 3.53
C ASP A 55 -10.68 -1.75 4.32
N SER A 56 -11.52 -0.97 5.01
CA SER A 56 -11.13 0.23 5.80
C SER A 56 -10.16 0.03 6.95
N HIS A 57 -9.75 -1.20 7.23
CA HIS A 57 -8.75 -1.49 8.25
C HIS A 57 -7.60 -2.34 7.70
N ASN A 58 -7.47 -2.45 6.39
CA ASN A 58 -6.44 -3.23 5.72
C ASN A 58 -5.85 -2.42 4.56
N ASP A 59 -4.64 -1.92 4.74
CA ASP A 59 -4.01 -1.03 3.78
C ASP A 59 -3.56 -1.71 2.47
N ASP A 60 -3.70 -3.03 2.35
CA ASP A 60 -3.36 -3.88 1.20
C ASP A 60 -4.42 -5.01 1.09
N SER A 61 -5.48 -4.74 0.33
CA SER A 61 -6.68 -5.60 0.28
C SER A 61 -6.47 -6.92 -0.48
N ASP A 62 -5.53 -6.96 -1.42
CA ASP A 62 -5.26 -8.16 -2.22
C ASP A 62 -3.98 -8.92 -1.81
N GLY A 63 -3.17 -8.33 -0.94
CA GLY A 63 -2.02 -8.94 -0.30
C GLY A 63 -0.77 -8.99 -1.19
N ASP A 64 -0.59 -8.02 -2.08
CA ASP A 64 0.55 -7.94 -3.00
C ASP A 64 1.72 -7.04 -2.50
N ASP A 65 1.62 -6.54 -1.27
CA ASP A 65 2.53 -5.59 -0.61
C ASP A 65 2.48 -4.14 -1.17
N ILE A 66 1.44 -3.77 -1.94
CA ILE A 66 1.17 -2.41 -2.42
C ILE A 66 -0.09 -1.87 -1.72
N LYS A 67 -0.08 -0.58 -1.37
CA LYS A 67 -1.22 0.01 -0.67
C LYS A 67 -2.39 0.23 -1.61
N ASP A 68 -3.61 -0.05 -1.17
CA ASP A 68 -4.84 0.18 -1.95
C ASP A 68 -4.90 1.62 -2.49
N GLY A 69 -4.59 2.61 -1.65
CA GLY A 69 -4.50 4.02 -2.05
C GLY A 69 -3.42 4.34 -3.10
N ASP A 70 -2.26 3.68 -3.04
CA ASP A 70 -1.20 3.84 -4.05
C ASP A 70 -1.64 3.25 -5.39
N GLU A 71 -2.35 2.13 -5.36
CA GLU A 71 -2.89 1.46 -6.54
C GLU A 71 -4.00 2.25 -7.23
N VAL A 72 -4.98 2.71 -6.44
CA VAL A 72 -6.06 3.57 -6.94
C VAL A 72 -5.49 4.86 -7.53
N ALA A 73 -4.46 5.45 -6.91
CA ALA A 73 -3.79 6.63 -7.43
C ALA A 73 -3.02 6.37 -8.74
N ALA A 74 -2.47 5.17 -8.91
CA ALA A 74 -1.79 4.73 -10.12
C ALA A 74 -2.75 4.22 -11.23
N GLY A 75 -4.00 3.96 -10.88
CA GLY A 75 -5.02 3.41 -11.77
C GLY A 75 -4.93 1.89 -11.95
N SER A 76 -4.35 1.18 -10.98
CA SER A 76 -4.48 -0.28 -10.84
C SER A 76 -5.74 -0.67 -10.08
N ASP A 77 -6.01 -1.99 -10.03
CA ASP A 77 -7.10 -2.60 -9.29
C ASP A 77 -6.59 -3.12 -7.94
N PRO A 78 -6.98 -2.53 -6.79
CA PRO A 78 -6.53 -2.91 -5.44
C PRO A 78 -7.12 -4.23 -4.92
N LEU A 79 -7.82 -4.97 -5.79
CA LEU A 79 -8.42 -6.26 -5.48
C LEU A 79 -7.85 -7.38 -6.38
N ASP A 80 -6.82 -7.08 -7.17
CA ASP A 80 -6.15 -8.01 -8.06
C ASP A 80 -4.63 -7.95 -7.86
N PRO A 81 -4.02 -8.95 -7.18
CA PRO A 81 -2.60 -8.90 -6.80
C PRO A 81 -1.66 -8.99 -8.02
N GLU A 82 -2.19 -9.21 -9.23
CA GLU A 82 -1.42 -9.16 -10.47
C GLU A 82 -1.54 -7.79 -11.17
N SER A 83 -2.43 -6.92 -10.68
CA SER A 83 -2.70 -5.59 -11.20
C SER A 83 -1.76 -4.52 -10.61
N THR A 84 -0.48 -4.80 -10.41
CA THR A 84 0.43 -3.77 -9.86
C THR A 84 0.50 -2.47 -10.70
N PRO A 85 0.73 -1.31 -10.05
CA PRO A 85 1.18 -0.10 -10.73
C PRO A 85 2.39 -0.42 -11.62
N THR A 86 2.24 -0.31 -12.94
CA THR A 86 3.40 -0.50 -13.81
C THR A 86 4.46 0.52 -13.42
N PRO A 87 5.68 0.11 -13.03
CA PRO A 87 6.76 1.07 -12.84
C PRO A 87 6.94 1.76 -14.18
N THR A 88 6.55 3.05 -14.24
CA THR A 88 6.84 3.86 -15.41
C THR A 88 8.32 3.69 -15.68
N LYS A 89 8.62 3.25 -16.90
CA LYS A 89 9.87 2.66 -17.40
C LYS A 89 11.11 3.57 -17.29
N GLU A 90 11.44 4.05 -16.10
CA GLU A 90 12.56 4.95 -15.78
C GLU A 90 13.20 4.66 -14.40
N GLU A 91 12.91 3.51 -13.76
CA GLU A 91 13.83 2.98 -12.74
C GLU A 91 14.88 2.11 -13.47
N PRO A 92 16.16 2.51 -13.51
CA PRO A 92 17.18 1.66 -14.09
C PRO A 92 17.26 0.41 -13.23
N LEU A 93 17.13 -0.74 -13.88
CA LEU A 93 17.23 -2.10 -13.34
C LEU A 93 18.65 -2.37 -12.75
N PHE A 94 19.13 -1.57 -11.81
CA PHE A 94 20.38 -1.83 -11.08
C PHE A 94 20.11 -2.77 -9.90
N GLY A 95 19.42 -3.86 -10.20
CA GLY A 95 19.76 -5.15 -9.61
C GLY A 95 21.16 -5.52 -10.10
N ASN A 96 22.17 -5.16 -9.32
CA ASN A 96 23.60 -5.37 -9.55
C ASN A 96 23.96 -6.84 -9.81
N LEU A 97 23.77 -7.31 -11.05
CA LEU A 97 24.33 -8.59 -11.52
C LEU A 97 25.40 -8.42 -12.59
N VAL A 98 26.04 -7.24 -12.74
CA VAL A 98 27.29 -7.12 -13.52
C VAL A 98 28.17 -5.96 -13.04
N ALA A 99 28.47 -5.86 -11.74
CA ALA A 99 29.71 -5.18 -11.32
C ALA A 99 30.85 -6.22 -11.36
N VAL A 100 31.28 -6.58 -12.58
CA VAL A 100 32.56 -7.24 -12.80
C VAL A 100 33.64 -6.30 -12.24
N MET A 101 34.30 -6.74 -11.16
CA MET A 101 35.68 -6.44 -10.74
C MET A 101 36.27 -5.08 -11.15
N ILE A 102 36.62 -4.22 -10.17
CA ILE A 102 37.97 -3.66 -9.92
C ILE A 102 37.91 -2.53 -8.86
N VAL A 103 38.85 -2.56 -7.89
CA VAL A 103 39.26 -1.56 -6.86
C VAL A 103 38.48 -1.57 -5.53
N THR A 104 38.99 -1.86 -4.33
CA THR A 104 40.32 -2.25 -3.79
C THR A 104 40.09 -2.96 -2.45
N ALA A 105 40.25 -4.28 -2.39
CA ALA A 105 40.61 -4.97 -1.15
C ALA A 105 42.01 -5.59 -1.35
N THR A 106 43.02 -4.74 -1.57
CA THR A 106 44.41 -5.18 -1.38
C THR A 106 44.60 -5.40 0.11
N ALA A 107 44.59 -6.67 0.50
CA ALA A 107 45.16 -7.14 1.75
C ALA A 107 46.52 -6.45 1.99
N LEU A 108 46.73 -5.97 3.21
CA LEU A 108 48.04 -5.56 3.71
C LEU A 108 48.99 -6.77 3.64
N SER A 109 49.69 -6.90 2.51
CA SER A 109 50.93 -7.66 2.42
C SER A 109 52.02 -6.67 2.04
N SER A 110 52.70 -6.20 3.08
CA SER A 110 53.97 -5.50 3.04
C SER A 110 54.90 -6.09 2.00
N ILE A 111 55.40 -5.31 1.03
CA ILE A 111 56.72 -5.47 0.41
C ILE A 111 57.11 -4.19 -0.34
N ALA A 112 58.39 -3.89 -0.22
CA ALA A 112 59.14 -2.69 -0.53
C ALA A 112 59.04 -2.15 -1.98
N ALA A 113 59.12 -0.81 -2.11
CA ALA A 113 60.13 -0.13 -2.95
C ALA A 113 59.97 1.41 -2.92
N ARG A 114 60.85 2.10 -2.18
CA ARG A 114 61.32 3.47 -2.49
C ARG A 114 62.84 3.32 -2.57
N LYS A 115 63.64 3.81 -3.51
CA LYS A 115 63.57 4.88 -4.51
C LYS A 115 64.82 4.65 -5.39
N ARG A 116 64.79 4.83 -6.73
CA ARG A 116 66.03 5.08 -7.51
C ARG A 116 65.77 6.02 -8.68
N TYR A 117 66.57 7.09 -8.74
CA TYR A 117 67.01 7.96 -9.85
C TYR A 117 67.37 9.31 -9.19
N LYS A 118 68.58 9.88 -9.24
CA LYS A 118 69.80 9.68 -10.01
C LYS A 118 70.99 10.07 -9.12
#